data_AF-A0A2E7A2N6-F1
#
_entry.id   AF-A0A2E7A2N6-F1
#
_cell.length_a   1.000
_cell.length_b   1.000
_cell.length_c   1.000
_cell.angle_alpha   90.00
_cell.angle_beta   90.00
_cell.angle_gamma   90.00
#
_symmetry.space_group_name_H-M   'P 1'
#
loop_
_entity.id
_entity.type
_entity.pdbx_description
1 polymer ?
#
loop_
_entity_poly.entity_id
_entity_poly.type
_entity_poly.pdbx_seq_one_letter_code
_entity_poly.pdbx_strand_id
1 'polypeptide(L)'
;MIAARCAILLLMLGLASEPLLADGGVVRASGVSGPWRLTLFSSPTPLRAGPVDLSLLIQDTATDEAVLGATVNLMLRHTETEPILVEATRASATNRLLYAALLDLPHPGTWTVDVIASSDGVEARLQADIEAGPPLPRIQSLWTWLAIPAMVLIVFAVNQWLVRTRHASPSQEAGPERS
;
A
#
# COMPACT_ATOMS: atom_id res chain seq x y z
N MET A 1 -4.89 -4.60 -37.14
CA MET A 1 -4.99 -3.30 -36.43
C MET A 1 -5.65 -3.41 -35.06
N ILE A 2 -6.64 -4.29 -34.86
CA ILE A 2 -7.34 -4.45 -33.58
C ILE A 2 -6.45 -5.13 -32.52
N ALA A 3 -5.73 -6.20 -32.88
CA ALA A 3 -4.86 -6.93 -31.94
C ALA A 3 -3.73 -6.09 -31.31
N ALA A 4 -3.07 -5.23 -32.09
CA ALA A 4 -2.01 -4.35 -31.59
C ALA A 4 -2.54 -3.27 -30.62
N ARG A 5 -3.78 -2.81 -30.83
CA ARG A 5 -4.46 -1.86 -29.93
C ARG A 5 -4.88 -2.55 -28.62
N CYS A 6 -5.36 -3.78 -28.69
CA CYS A 6 -5.68 -4.58 -27.50
C CYS A 6 -4.44 -4.89 -26.65
N ALA A 7 -3.29 -5.19 -27.27
CA ALA A 7 -2.04 -5.45 -26.55
C ALA A 7 -1.53 -4.22 -25.77
N ILE A 8 -1.64 -3.03 -26.36
CA ILE A 8 -1.25 -1.76 -25.69
C ILE A 8 -2.19 -1.45 -24.53
N LEU A 9 -3.50 -1.71 -24.70
CA LEU A 9 -4.50 -1.52 -23.64
C LEU A 9 -4.27 -2.48 -22.45
N LEU A 10 -3.92 -3.74 -22.73
CA LEU A 10 -3.60 -4.73 -21.71
C LEU A 10 -2.29 -4.42 -20.96
N LEU A 11 -1.28 -3.89 -21.66
CA LEU A 11 -0.03 -3.44 -21.05
C LEU A 11 -0.25 -2.25 -20.09
N MET A 12 -1.10 -1.30 -20.50
CA MET A 12 -1.52 -0.16 -19.68
C MET A 12 -2.30 -0.58 -18.41
N LEU A 13 -3.20 -1.56 -18.52
CA LEU A 13 -3.97 -2.07 -17.38
C LEU A 13 -3.09 -2.79 -16.34
N GLY A 14 -2.01 -3.45 -16.78
CA GLY A 14 -1.11 -4.16 -15.88
C GLY A 14 -0.22 -3.27 -15.01
N LEU A 15 0.07 -2.03 -15.45
CA LEU A 15 0.95 -1.09 -14.75
C LEU A 15 0.25 -0.30 -13.62
N ALA A 16 -1.09 -0.35 -13.55
CA ALA A 16 -1.90 0.36 -12.55
C ALA A 16 -2.34 -0.52 -11.36
N SER A 17 -1.86 -1.77 -11.29
CA SER A 17 -2.19 -2.68 -10.19
C SER A 17 -1.34 -2.36 -8.96
N GLU A 18 -1.78 -1.40 -8.15
CA GLU A 18 -1.36 -1.38 -6.76
C GLU A 18 -2.03 -2.56 -6.04
N PRO A 19 -1.29 -3.34 -5.22
CA PRO A 19 -1.92 -4.36 -4.41
C PRO A 19 -2.83 -3.66 -3.40
N LEU A 20 -4.14 -3.67 -3.66
CA LEU A 20 -5.17 -3.30 -2.69
C LEU A 20 -5.17 -4.37 -1.57
N LEU A 21 -4.20 -4.28 -0.67
CA LEU A 21 -4.14 -5.07 0.56
C LEU A 21 -5.14 -4.46 1.54
N ALA A 22 -6.41 -4.83 1.37
CA ALA A 22 -7.57 -4.20 2.01
C ALA A 22 -7.82 -4.60 3.48
N ASP A 23 -6.84 -5.16 4.20
CA ASP A 23 -7.08 -5.82 5.50
C ASP A 23 -6.36 -5.20 6.71
N GLY A 24 -5.92 -3.93 6.63
CA GLY A 24 -5.32 -3.23 7.77
C GLY A 24 -3.84 -3.54 8.01
N GLY A 25 -3.19 -4.26 7.09
CA GLY A 25 -1.77 -4.56 7.10
C GLY A 25 -1.43 -5.96 7.62
N VAL A 26 -0.19 -6.14 8.09
CA VAL A 26 0.29 -7.43 8.64
C VAL A 26 0.30 -7.42 10.16
N VAL A 27 -0.01 -8.56 10.78
CA VAL A 27 0.07 -8.73 12.24
C VAL A 27 1.52 -8.52 12.70
N ARG A 28 1.69 -7.63 13.68
CA ARG A 28 2.95 -7.36 14.37
C ARG A 28 3.00 -8.00 15.75
N ALA A 29 1.88 -8.00 16.46
CA ALA A 29 1.76 -8.64 17.75
C ALA A 29 0.30 -9.04 18.02
N SER A 30 0.12 -10.07 18.82
CA SER A 30 -1.19 -10.42 19.38
C SER A 30 -0.99 -10.90 20.82
N GLY A 31 -1.83 -10.41 21.73
CA GLY A 31 -1.76 -10.75 23.15
C GLY A 31 -3.13 -10.67 23.80
N VAL A 32 -3.29 -11.37 24.93
CA VAL A 32 -4.50 -11.30 25.75
C VAL A 32 -4.21 -10.47 26.99
N SER A 33 -5.10 -9.55 27.31
CA SER A 33 -5.03 -8.68 28.48
C SER A 33 -6.44 -8.48 29.04
N GLY A 34 -6.68 -9.01 30.24
CA GLY A 34 -8.01 -9.07 30.81
C GLY A 34 -8.97 -9.91 29.94
N PRO A 35 -10.20 -9.43 29.66
CA PRO A 35 -11.17 -10.15 28.83
C PRO A 35 -10.89 -10.04 27.34
N TRP A 36 -9.89 -9.25 26.91
CA TRP A 36 -9.70 -8.92 25.50
C TRP A 36 -8.41 -9.50 24.91
N ARG A 37 -8.50 -9.89 23.64
CA ARG A 37 -7.37 -10.12 22.74
C ARG A 37 -7.11 -8.84 21.94
N LEU A 38 -5.90 -8.34 22.04
CA LEU A 38 -5.39 -7.19 21.29
C LEU A 38 -4.49 -7.71 20.17
N THR A 39 -4.77 -7.34 18.92
CA THR A 39 -3.93 -7.68 17.77
C THR A 39 -3.52 -6.41 17.03
N LEU A 40 -2.23 -6.12 17.02
CA LEU A 40 -1.64 -4.97 16.37
C LEU A 40 -1.22 -5.35 14.94
N PHE A 41 -1.61 -4.51 13.99
CA PHE A 41 -1.28 -4.60 12.58
C PHE A 41 -0.52 -3.35 12.15
N SER A 42 0.24 -3.46 11.06
CA SER A 42 0.87 -2.29 10.44
C SER A 42 0.83 -2.37 8.92
N SER A 43 0.76 -1.21 8.27
CA SER A 43 1.12 -1.04 6.86
C SER A 43 1.98 0.22 6.69
N PRO A 44 2.84 0.31 5.64
CA PRO A 44 3.04 -0.66 4.56
C PRO A 44 3.82 -1.92 4.98
N THR A 45 3.90 -2.90 4.07
CA THR A 45 4.69 -4.13 4.24
C THR A 45 5.74 -4.24 3.11
N PRO A 46 7.05 -4.20 3.41
CA PRO A 46 7.66 -4.04 4.74
C PRO A 46 7.38 -2.65 5.34
N LEU A 47 7.35 -2.58 6.67
CA LEU A 47 7.21 -1.30 7.38
C LEU A 47 8.46 -0.46 7.15
N ARG A 48 8.29 0.83 6.93
CA ARG A 48 9.38 1.77 6.64
C ARG A 48 9.12 3.09 7.33
N ALA A 49 10.19 3.84 7.58
CA ALA A 49 10.09 5.26 7.94
C ALA A 49 9.30 6.03 6.87
N GLY A 50 8.50 7.01 7.31
CA GLY A 50 7.49 7.69 6.50
C GLY A 50 6.06 7.39 6.98
N PRO A 51 5.05 7.64 6.14
CA PRO A 51 3.65 7.40 6.47
C PRO A 51 3.36 5.92 6.76
N VAL A 52 2.75 5.66 7.90
CA VAL A 52 2.33 4.33 8.33
C VAL A 52 0.90 4.34 8.87
N ASP A 53 0.25 3.19 8.76
CA ASP A 53 -1.00 2.87 9.44
C ASP A 53 -0.70 1.83 10.51
N LEU A 54 -0.96 2.17 11.76
CA LEU A 54 -1.02 1.21 12.86
C LEU A 54 -2.47 0.96 13.23
N SER A 55 -2.91 -0.28 13.02
CA SER A 55 -4.29 -0.70 13.23
C SER A 55 -4.37 -1.72 14.35
N LEU A 56 -5.37 -1.61 15.22
CA LEU A 56 -5.59 -2.49 16.35
C LEU A 56 -6.97 -3.17 16.22
N LEU A 57 -6.98 -4.49 16.27
CA LEU A 57 -8.18 -5.27 16.52
C LEU A 57 -8.29 -5.58 18.01
N ILE A 58 -9.47 -5.34 18.58
CA ILE A 58 -9.81 -5.72 19.95
C ILE A 58 -10.93 -6.75 19.84
N GLN A 59 -10.74 -7.94 20.44
CA GLN A 59 -11.76 -9.00 20.46
C GLN A 59 -12.02 -9.43 21.89
N ASP A 60 -13.29 -9.74 22.18
CA ASP A 60 -13.65 -10.43 23.40
C ASP A 60 -13.17 -11.89 23.34
N THR A 61 -12.51 -12.37 24.39
CA THR A 61 -11.91 -13.71 24.39
C THR A 61 -12.91 -14.83 24.63
N ALA A 62 -14.11 -14.53 25.12
CA ALA A 62 -15.18 -15.51 25.34
C ALA A 62 -16.06 -15.69 24.09
N THR A 63 -16.29 -14.62 23.33
CA THR A 63 -17.17 -14.65 22.14
C THR A 63 -16.44 -14.54 20.80
N ASP A 64 -15.16 -14.17 20.80
CA ASP A 64 -14.36 -13.80 19.63
C ASP A 64 -14.92 -12.59 18.83
N GLU A 65 -15.94 -11.90 19.35
CA GLU A 65 -16.53 -10.72 18.73
C GLU A 65 -15.62 -9.49 18.89
N ALA A 66 -15.64 -8.62 17.88
CA ALA A 66 -14.89 -7.38 17.92
C ALA A 66 -15.51 -6.38 18.91
N VAL A 67 -14.68 -5.80 19.77
CA VAL A 67 -15.10 -4.80 20.76
C VAL A 67 -15.14 -3.42 20.11
N LEU A 68 -16.36 -2.90 19.92
CA LEU A 68 -16.62 -1.62 19.27
C LEU A 68 -16.97 -0.56 20.33
N GLY A 69 -16.29 0.59 20.34
CA GLY A 69 -16.50 1.66 21.33
C GLY A 69 -15.39 1.83 22.36
N ALA A 70 -14.25 1.13 22.23
CA ALA A 70 -13.10 1.33 23.08
C ALA A 70 -12.36 2.64 22.73
N THR A 71 -11.73 3.25 23.73
CA THR A 71 -10.73 4.32 23.53
C THR A 71 -9.37 3.67 23.42
N VAL A 72 -8.62 3.97 22.35
CA VAL A 72 -7.32 3.32 22.08
C VAL A 72 -6.24 4.38 21.91
N ASN A 73 -5.22 4.32 22.77
CA ASN A 73 -4.05 5.18 22.70
C ASN A 73 -2.81 4.35 22.40
N LEU A 74 -1.99 4.86 21.48
CA LEU A 74 -0.70 4.29 21.11
C LEU A 74 0.41 5.25 21.52
N MET A 75 1.40 4.72 22.24
CA MET A 75 2.66 5.40 22.52
C MET A 75 3.76 4.71 21.74
N LEU A 76 4.42 5.42 20.83
CA LEU A 76 5.56 4.91 20.09
C LEU A 76 6.84 5.53 20.63
N ARG A 77 7.82 4.69 20.95
CA ARG A 77 9.13 5.10 21.44
C ARG A 77 10.23 4.66 20.49
N HIS A 78 11.16 5.57 20.24
CA HIS A 78 12.38 5.34 19.51
C HIS A 78 13.54 5.99 20.26
N THR A 79 14.75 5.44 20.16
CA THR A 79 15.92 5.96 20.88
C THR A 79 16.38 7.35 20.41
N GLU A 80 16.05 7.73 19.18
CA GLU A 80 16.51 8.99 18.57
C GLU A 80 15.47 10.11 18.62
N THR A 81 14.24 9.85 19.09
CA THR A 81 13.15 10.83 19.04
C THR A 81 12.35 10.86 20.33
N GLU A 82 11.65 11.97 20.56
CA GLU A 82 10.62 12.02 21.59
C GLU A 82 9.50 11.01 21.29
N PRO A 83 8.82 10.50 22.34
CA PRO A 83 7.70 9.59 22.16
C PRO A 83 6.56 10.22 21.35
N ILE A 84 5.97 9.45 20.45
CA ILE A 84 4.81 9.85 19.66
C ILE A 84 3.57 9.27 20.34
N LEU A 85 2.67 10.13 20.81
CA LEU A 85 1.38 9.73 21.37
C LEU A 85 0.29 10.00 20.33
N VAL A 86 -0.48 8.96 19.99
CA VAL A 86 -1.54 9.06 19.00
C VAL A 86 -2.75 8.21 19.42
N GLU A 87 -3.95 8.75 19.19
CA GLU A 87 -5.19 8.01 19.38
C GLU A 87 -5.51 7.19 18.12
N ALA A 88 -5.78 5.90 18.28
CA ALA A 88 -6.27 5.05 17.20
C ALA A 88 -7.80 5.07 17.20
N THR A 89 -8.39 5.46 16.07
CA THR A 89 -9.85 5.62 15.95
C THR A 89 -10.42 4.70 14.88
N ARG A 90 -11.69 4.32 15.04
CA ARG A 90 -12.42 3.58 14.00
C ARG A 90 -12.66 4.42 12.74
N ALA A 91 -12.71 5.75 12.87
CA ALA A 91 -12.93 6.65 11.73
C ALA A 91 -11.72 6.69 10.79
N SER A 92 -10.51 6.52 11.33
CA SER A 92 -9.28 6.42 10.53
C SER A 92 -9.08 5.05 9.89
N ALA A 93 -9.85 4.04 10.29
CA ALA A 93 -9.65 2.67 9.84
C ALA A 93 -10.40 2.37 8.53
N THR A 94 -9.72 1.72 7.58
CA THR A 94 -10.36 1.20 6.36
C THR A 94 -11.32 0.06 6.69
N ASN A 95 -10.91 -0.84 7.60
CA ASN A 95 -11.77 -1.90 8.13
C ASN A 95 -12.45 -1.41 9.42
N ARG A 96 -13.79 -1.36 9.42
CA ARG A 96 -14.58 -0.86 10.56
C ARG A 96 -14.51 -1.73 11.82
N LEU A 97 -13.85 -2.89 11.79
CA LEU A 97 -13.59 -3.67 12.99
C LEU A 97 -12.34 -3.19 13.74
N LEU A 98 -11.50 -2.37 13.10
CA LEU A 98 -10.21 -1.92 13.61
C LEU A 98 -10.28 -0.50 14.17
N TYR A 99 -9.32 -0.17 15.02
CA TYR A 99 -8.95 1.18 15.42
C TYR A 99 -7.62 1.52 14.76
N ALA A 100 -7.57 2.56 13.93
CA ALA A 100 -6.36 2.90 13.19
C ALA A 100 -5.80 4.25 13.63
N ALA A 101 -4.48 4.33 13.66
CA ALA A 101 -3.72 5.56 13.79
C ALA A 101 -2.85 5.72 12.55
N LEU A 102 -3.06 6.84 11.83
CA LEU A 102 -2.23 7.24 10.71
C LEU A 102 -1.18 8.22 11.24
N LEU A 103 0.10 7.88 11.09
CA LEU A 103 1.21 8.71 11.55
C LEU A 103 2.40 8.63 10.60
N ASP A 104 3.39 9.49 10.81
CA ASP A 104 4.66 9.44 10.10
C ASP A 104 5.76 8.97 11.07
N LEU A 105 6.48 7.91 10.71
CA LEU A 105 7.65 7.44 11.45
C LEU A 105 8.90 8.19 10.93
N PRO A 106 9.47 9.11 11.72
CA PRO A 106 10.53 9.99 11.24
C PRO A 106 11.86 9.27 10.99
N HIS A 107 12.12 8.18 11.71
CA HIS A 107 13.38 7.45 11.66
C HIS A 107 13.18 5.96 11.38
N PRO A 108 14.07 5.33 10.59
CA PRO A 108 14.14 3.88 10.52
C PRO A 108 14.73 3.32 11.83
N GLY A 109 14.45 2.06 12.11
CA GLY A 109 14.94 1.37 13.30
C GLY A 109 13.85 0.66 14.08
N THR A 110 14.18 0.25 15.30
CA THR A 110 13.26 -0.44 16.21
C THR A 110 12.42 0.57 16.98
N TRP A 111 11.12 0.44 16.85
CA TRP A 111 10.14 1.22 17.59
C TRP A 111 9.43 0.31 18.60
N THR A 112 9.35 0.74 19.85
CA THR A 112 8.50 0.09 20.85
C THR A 112 7.14 0.78 20.84
N VAL A 113 6.08 0.01 20.65
CA VAL A 113 4.69 0.47 20.66
C VAL A 113 4.00 -0.05 21.91
N ASP A 114 3.54 0.86 22.76
CA ASP A 114 2.60 0.53 23.83
C ASP A 114 1.19 0.91 23.43
N VAL A 115 0.31 -0.07 23.53
CA VAL A 115 -1.11 0.05 23.27
C VAL A 115 -1.83 0.04 24.60
N ILE A 116 -2.69 1.02 24.82
CA ILE A 116 -3.63 1.06 25.93
C ILE A 116 -5.03 1.18 25.34
N ALA A 117 -5.86 0.17 25.59
CA ALA A 117 -7.27 0.16 25.20
C ALA A 117 -8.15 0.19 26.45
N SER A 118 -9.18 1.02 26.47
CA SER A 118 -10.15 1.08 27.57
C SER A 118 -11.59 1.14 27.09
N SER A 119 -12.48 0.41 27.78
CA SER A 119 -13.94 0.40 27.55
C SER A 119 -14.62 -0.02 28.85
N ASP A 120 -15.71 0.66 29.21
CA ASP A 120 -16.56 0.31 30.36
C ASP A 120 -15.79 0.10 31.69
N GLY A 121 -14.71 0.86 31.89
CA GLY A 121 -13.85 0.78 33.08
C GLY A 121 -12.85 -0.38 33.08
N VAL A 122 -12.83 -1.20 32.03
CA VAL A 122 -11.80 -2.22 31.78
C VAL A 122 -10.68 -1.61 30.95
N GLU A 123 -9.44 -1.88 31.34
CA GLU A 123 -8.23 -1.47 30.62
C GLU A 123 -7.42 -2.70 30.21
N ALA A 124 -6.96 -2.71 28.97
CA ALA A 124 -6.12 -3.75 28.40
C ALA A 124 -4.86 -3.13 27.79
N ARG A 125 -3.74 -3.84 27.91
CA ARG A 125 -2.43 -3.37 27.43
C ARG A 125 -1.75 -4.39 26.56
N LEU A 126 -1.07 -3.90 25.53
CA LEU A 126 -0.19 -4.69 24.67
C LEU A 126 1.07 -3.87 24.39
N GLN A 127 2.24 -4.50 24.49
CA GLN A 127 3.51 -3.89 24.09
C GLN A 127 4.12 -4.74 22.97
N ALA A 128 4.65 -4.09 21.94
CA ALA A 128 5.28 -4.75 20.81
C ALA A 128 6.45 -3.94 20.27
N ASP A 129 7.49 -4.63 19.81
CA ASP A 129 8.58 -4.01 19.07
C ASP A 129 8.33 -4.22 17.56
N ILE A 130 8.43 -3.14 16.80
CA ILE A 130 8.28 -3.14 15.34
C ILE A 130 9.54 -2.57 14.69
N GLU A 131 9.97 -3.18 13.59
CA GLU A 131 11.14 -2.74 12.84
C GLU A 131 10.70 -1.96 11.60
N ALA A 132 11.11 -0.69 11.53
CA ALA A 132 10.89 0.18 10.38
C ALA A 132 12.15 0.25 9.53
N GLY A 133 12.06 -0.22 8.29
CA GLY A 133 13.15 -0.09 7.32
C GLY A 133 13.36 1.37 6.85
N PRO A 134 14.43 1.63 6.06
CA PRO A 134 14.68 2.95 5.50
C PRO A 134 13.53 3.40 4.58
N PRO A 135 13.31 4.72 4.47
CA PRO A 135 12.27 5.28 3.62
C PRO A 135 12.51 4.91 2.15
N LEU A 136 11.43 4.83 1.38
CA LEU A 136 11.52 4.52 -0.05
C LEU A 136 12.28 5.63 -0.81
N PRO A 137 13.13 5.29 -1.78
CA PRO A 137 13.78 6.29 -2.63
C PRO A 137 12.73 7.11 -3.40
N ARG A 138 12.88 8.44 -3.43
CA ARG A 138 11.92 9.34 -4.12
C ARG A 138 11.66 8.95 -5.58
N ILE A 139 12.66 8.41 -6.28
CA ILE A 139 12.53 7.99 -7.68
C ILE A 139 11.52 6.83 -7.86
N GLN A 140 11.37 5.99 -6.84
CA GLN A 140 10.40 4.90 -6.80
C GLN A 140 8.97 5.39 -6.50
N SER A 141 8.79 6.65 -6.10
CA SER A 141 7.48 7.32 -6.10
C SER A 141 7.21 8.04 -7.43
N LEU A 142 8.27 8.55 -8.08
CA LEU A 142 8.17 9.31 -9.33
C LEU A 142 8.13 8.45 -10.60
N TRP A 143 8.37 7.14 -10.52
CA TRP A 143 8.43 6.27 -11.69
C TRP A 143 7.15 6.31 -12.52
N THR A 144 5.97 6.41 -11.88
CA THR A 144 4.67 6.51 -12.57
C THR A 144 4.62 7.78 -13.42
N TRP A 145 5.11 8.90 -12.89
CA TRP A 145 5.19 10.17 -13.61
C TRP A 145 6.21 10.14 -14.75
N LEU A 146 7.27 9.34 -14.64
CA LEU A 146 8.25 9.13 -15.72
C LEU A 146 7.75 8.14 -16.78
N ALA A 147 6.98 7.12 -16.37
CA ALA A 147 6.47 6.08 -17.24
C ALA A 147 5.42 6.61 -18.22
N ILE A 148 4.55 7.53 -17.80
CA ILE A 148 3.51 8.14 -18.65
C ILE A 148 4.10 8.79 -19.92
N PRO A 149 5.04 9.77 -19.86
CA PRO A 149 5.58 10.39 -21.06
C PRO A 149 6.41 9.41 -21.90
N ALA A 150 7.20 8.53 -21.26
CA ALA A 150 7.97 7.51 -21.97
C ALA A 150 7.04 6.57 -22.78
N MET A 151 5.90 6.18 -22.20
CA MET A 151 4.92 5.33 -22.85
C MET A 151 4.25 6.01 -24.05
N VAL A 152 3.93 7.31 -23.96
CA VAL A 152 3.42 8.07 -25.12
C VAL A 152 4.43 8.06 -26.27
N LEU A 153 5.73 8.26 -25.97
CA LEU A 153 6.79 8.21 -26.97
C LEU A 153 6.92 6.82 -27.60
N ILE A 154 6.83 5.75 -26.81
CA ILE A 154 6.88 4.37 -27.30
C ILE A 154 5.70 4.08 -28.22
N VAL A 155 4.47 4.45 -27.82
CA VAL A 155 3.27 4.27 -28.65
C VAL A 155 3.40 5.05 -29.96
N PHE A 156 3.91 6.28 -29.91
CA PHE A 156 4.14 7.08 -31.10
C PHE A 156 5.19 6.43 -32.03
N ALA A 157 6.32 5.97 -31.50
CA ALA A 157 7.37 5.33 -32.27
C ALA A 157 6.87 4.04 -32.95
N VAL A 158 6.13 3.20 -32.23
CA VAL A 158 5.51 1.98 -32.77
C VAL A 158 4.49 2.32 -33.86
N ASN A 159 3.66 3.35 -33.65
CA ASN A 159 2.70 3.81 -34.65
C ASN A 159 3.41 4.28 -35.94
N GLN A 160 4.46 5.09 -35.81
CA GLN A 160 5.25 5.58 -36.95
C GLN A 160 5.91 4.43 -37.72
N TRP A 161 6.43 3.43 -37.01
CA TRP A 161 7.05 2.25 -37.64
C TRP A 161 6.03 1.39 -38.41
N LEU A 162 4.83 1.20 -37.86
CA LEU A 162 3.74 0.47 -38.53
C LEU A 162 3.21 1.20 -39.78
N VAL A 163 3.21 2.53 -39.79
CA VAL A 163 2.81 3.32 -40.96
C VAL A 163 3.87 3.23 -42.06
N ARG A 164 5.16 3.32 -41.71
CA ARG A 164 6.27 3.23 -42.68
C ARG A 164 6.36 1.88 -43.38
N THR A 165 6.15 0.79 -42.64
CA THR A 165 6.18 -0.57 -43.20
C THR A 165 5.03 -0.85 -44.18
N ARG A 166 3.90 -0.13 -44.08
CA ARG A 166 2.77 -0.22 -45.03
C ARG A 166 3.00 0.48 -46.36
N HIS A 167 3.87 1.49 -46.40
CA HIS A 167 4.23 2.18 -47.65
C HIS A 167 5.39 1.52 -48.40
N ALA A 168 6.00 0.49 -47.80
CA ALA A 168 7.07 -0.28 -48.43
C ALA A 168 6.58 -1.50 -49.22
N SER A 169 5.26 -1.71 -49.39
CA SER A 169 4.76 -2.71 -50.35
C SER A 169 5.06 -2.24 -51.77
N PRO A 170 5.98 -2.91 -52.50
CA PRO A 170 6.35 -2.50 -53.84
C PRO A 170 5.22 -2.83 -54.80
N SER A 171 4.97 -1.90 -55.70
CA SER A 171 4.05 -2.00 -56.83
C SER A 171 4.24 -3.31 -57.58
N GLN A 172 3.34 -4.26 -57.35
CA GLN A 172 3.07 -5.34 -58.28
C GLN A 172 2.24 -4.75 -59.41
N GLU A 173 2.90 -4.25 -60.47
CA GLU A 173 2.34 -4.09 -61.82
C GLU A 173 3.41 -3.47 -62.74
N ALA A 174 4.26 -4.32 -63.33
CA ALA A 174 4.90 -4.01 -64.60
C ALA A 174 4.28 -4.96 -65.63
N GLY A 175 3.41 -4.39 -66.47
CA GLY A 175 2.54 -5.10 -67.40
C GLY A 175 3.29 -5.76 -68.58
N PRO A 176 2.62 -6.67 -69.31
CA PRO A 176 3.17 -7.29 -70.49
C PRO A 176 2.76 -6.52 -71.75
N GLU A 177 3.68 -5.90 -72.48
CA GLU A 177 3.51 -5.59 -73.92
C GLU A 177 4.90 -5.54 -74.59
N ARG A 178 5.25 -6.55 -75.39
CA ARG A 178 5.08 -6.69 -76.87
C ARG A 178 6.29 -6.17 -77.65
N SER A 179 6.99 -7.10 -78.30
CA SER A 179 7.51 -6.96 -79.67
C SER A 179 7.69 -8.34 -80.28
#